data_AF-A0A1N7JLL9-F1
#
_entry.id   AF-A0A1N7JLL9-F1
#
_cell.length_a   1.000
_cell.length_b   1.000
_cell.length_c   1.000
_cell.angle_alpha   90.00
_cell.angle_beta   90.00
_cell.angle_gamma   90.00
#
_symmetry.space_group_name_H-M   'P 1'
#
loop_
_entity.id
_entity.type
_entity.pdbx_description
1 polymer ?
#
loop_
_entity_poly.entity_id
_entity_poly.type
_entity_poly.pdbx_seq_one_letter_code
_entity_poly.pdbx_strand_id
1 'polypeptide(L)'
;MKAKRIRAWGIVSLIAFALTGCGQAQPVQPPLPLHAASGTSSPMVVAEVKLQPKGSSALDASATLLFNREDEALSVSLEATHLTPRGRYEVALLTAPGPSGGARTIGAFQANAQGGASYVTVVEQVQDVPTSGWRVELLTNGHVVAEGAAHVVPTAGQLPSSLPGG
;
A
#
# COMPACT_ATOMS: atom_id res chain seq x y z
N MET A 1 10.07 -39.67 -10.29
CA MET A 1 11.02 -39.54 -9.16
C MET A 1 12.33 -38.96 -9.68
N LYS A 2 12.68 -37.72 -9.32
CA LYS A 2 13.99 -37.11 -9.60
C LYS A 2 14.38 -36.25 -8.40
N ALA A 3 15.33 -36.75 -7.62
CA ALA A 3 15.95 -36.04 -6.51
C ALA A 3 16.99 -35.05 -7.04
N LYS A 4 17.02 -33.82 -6.50
CA LYS A 4 18.11 -32.88 -6.76
C LYS A 4 18.53 -32.13 -5.49
N ARG A 5 19.57 -32.73 -4.88
CA ARG A 5 20.79 -32.15 -4.30
C ARG A 5 20.66 -30.90 -3.42
N ILE A 6 20.82 -31.18 -2.14
CA ILE A 6 21.22 -30.34 -1.01
C ILE A 6 22.53 -29.58 -1.32
N ARG A 7 22.60 -28.31 -0.95
CA ARG A 7 23.86 -27.58 -0.72
C ARG A 7 23.78 -26.84 0.60
N ALA A 8 24.47 -27.39 1.59
CA ALA A 8 24.82 -26.76 2.85
C ALA A 8 26.11 -25.97 2.66
N TRP A 9 26.14 -24.70 3.03
CA TRP A 9 27.37 -23.94 3.27
C TRP A 9 27.19 -23.20 4.58
N GLY A 10 27.85 -23.69 5.63
CA GLY A 10 28.09 -22.92 6.84
C GLY A 10 29.24 -21.95 6.62
N ILE A 11 29.32 -20.93 7.47
CA ILE A 11 30.58 -20.38 7.99
C ILE A 11 30.27 -19.84 9.39
N VAL A 12 31.02 -20.38 10.34
CA VAL A 12 31.20 -19.93 11.71
C VAL A 12 32.15 -18.73 11.68
N SER A 13 31.84 -17.66 12.42
CA SER A 13 32.86 -16.73 12.92
C SER A 13 32.45 -16.15 14.28
N LEU A 14 33.11 -16.69 15.31
CA LEU A 14 33.23 -16.16 16.67
C LEU A 14 34.21 -14.99 16.66
N ILE A 15 33.83 -13.83 17.18
CA ILE A 15 34.78 -12.83 17.69
C ILE A 15 34.26 -12.35 19.04
N ALA A 16 34.96 -12.79 20.09
CA ALA A 16 34.90 -12.20 21.41
C ALA A 16 36.05 -11.19 21.53
N PHE A 17 35.75 -9.96 21.93
CA PHE A 17 36.74 -9.05 22.49
C PHE A 17 36.13 -8.39 23.72
N ALA A 18 36.63 -8.79 24.89
CA ALA A 18 36.42 -8.11 26.15
C ALA A 18 37.49 -7.03 26.29
N LEU A 19 37.08 -5.79 26.57
CA LEU A 19 37.93 -4.77 27.15
C LEU A 19 37.24 -4.21 28.39
N THR A 20 37.73 -4.64 29.54
CA THR A 20 37.59 -3.97 30.84
C THR A 20 38.33 -2.63 30.81
N GLY A 21 37.62 -1.54 31.09
CA GLY A 21 38.21 -0.22 31.35
C GLY A 21 37.45 0.49 32.47
N CYS A 22 38.10 0.67 33.62
CA CYS A 22 37.59 1.44 34.75
C CYS A 22 37.80 2.95 34.53
N GLY A 23 36.75 3.73 34.81
CA GLY A 23 36.84 5.00 35.54
C GLY A 23 37.23 6.26 34.77
N GLN A 24 36.23 7.06 34.40
CA GLN A 24 36.29 8.53 34.46
C GLN A 24 34.89 9.09 34.75
N ALA A 25 34.82 10.03 35.69
CA ALA A 25 33.62 10.75 36.09
C ALA A 25 33.07 11.59 34.93
N GLN A 26 31.76 11.52 34.69
CA GLN A 26 31.09 12.37 33.72
C GLN A 26 30.92 13.78 34.30
N PRO A 27 31.42 14.84 33.63
CA PRO A 27 31.02 16.20 33.93
C PRO A 27 29.55 16.41 33.56
N VAL A 28 28.85 17.13 34.42
CA VAL A 28 27.45 17.55 34.29
C VAL A 28 27.21 18.17 32.91
N GLN A 29 26.41 17.49 32.09
CA GLN A 29 25.96 17.99 30.81
C GLN A 29 24.77 18.95 31.06
N PRO A 30 24.81 20.21 30.61
CA PRO A 30 23.65 21.09 30.66
C PRO A 30 22.52 20.52 29.78
N PRO A 31 21.24 20.79 30.09
CA PRO A 31 20.12 20.26 29.34
C PRO A 31 20.15 20.84 27.92
N LEU A 32 20.63 20.05 26.96
CA LEU A 32 20.50 20.34 25.55
C LEU A 32 19.03 20.14 25.14
N PRO A 33 18.53 21.00 24.23
CA PRO A 33 17.12 21.14 23.92
C PRO A 33 16.54 19.82 23.42
N LEU A 34 15.30 19.55 23.86
CA LEU A 34 14.42 18.55 23.30
C LEU A 34 14.56 18.58 21.77
N HIS A 35 15.23 17.58 21.21
CA HIS A 35 15.14 17.32 19.79
C HIS A 35 13.66 17.09 19.54
N ALA A 36 13.05 18.05 18.85
CA ALA A 36 11.72 17.91 18.31
C ALA A 36 11.66 16.55 17.61
N ALA A 37 10.79 15.68 18.10
CA ALA A 37 10.48 14.42 17.46
C ALA A 37 10.14 14.74 16.00
N SER A 38 11.08 14.45 15.10
CA SER A 38 10.87 14.59 13.67
C SER A 38 9.77 13.59 13.32
N GLY A 39 8.69 14.12 12.73
CA GLY A 39 7.37 13.49 12.66
C GLY A 39 7.41 11.99 12.32
N THR A 40 6.84 11.19 13.22
CA THR A 40 6.47 9.82 12.95
C THR A 40 5.37 9.81 11.88
N SER A 41 5.78 9.75 10.61
CA SER A 41 4.88 9.34 9.54
C SER A 41 4.34 7.97 9.91
N SER A 42 3.01 7.82 9.99
CA SER A 42 2.40 6.50 10.20
C SER A 42 2.97 5.51 9.17
N PRO A 43 3.35 4.29 9.59
CA PRO A 43 3.86 3.26 8.66
C PRO A 43 2.77 2.79 7.69
N MET A 44 1.50 3.02 8.05
CA MET A 44 0.32 2.67 7.27
C MET A 44 -0.28 3.90 6.59
N VAL A 45 -0.59 3.77 5.31
CA VAL A 45 -1.40 4.74 4.54
C VAL A 45 -2.69 4.05 4.13
N VAL A 46 -3.82 4.67 4.47
CA VAL A 46 -5.13 4.22 4.02
C VAL A 46 -5.61 5.16 2.92
N ALA A 47 -6.10 4.61 1.82
CA ALA A 47 -6.74 5.39 0.78
C ALA A 47 -8.05 4.72 0.35
N GLU A 48 -9.03 5.56 0.05
CA GLU A 48 -10.33 5.13 -0.46
C GLU A 48 -10.45 5.51 -1.94
N VAL A 49 -11.07 4.62 -2.71
CA VAL A 49 -11.36 4.82 -4.12
C VAL A 49 -12.83 4.59 -4.34
N LYS A 50 -13.50 5.57 -4.93
CA LYS A 50 -14.81 5.36 -5.56
C LYS A 50 -14.61 5.25 -7.06
N LEU A 51 -14.98 4.11 -7.63
CA LEU A 51 -14.84 3.87 -9.06
C LEU A 51 -16.05 4.48 -9.78
N GLN A 52 -15.78 5.38 -10.70
CA GLN A 52 -16.78 5.98 -11.57
C GLN A 52 -16.94 5.11 -12.83
N PRO A 53 -18.16 4.67 -13.15
CA PRO A 53 -18.42 3.94 -14.37
C PRO A 53 -18.04 4.74 -15.61
N LYS A 54 -17.54 4.04 -16.63
CA LYS A 54 -17.33 4.60 -17.97
C LYS A 54 -18.50 4.19 -18.88
N GLY A 55 -18.96 5.14 -19.67
CA GLY A 55 -20.09 4.93 -20.59
C GLY A 55 -21.42 4.80 -19.84
N SER A 56 -22.27 3.87 -20.30
CA SER A 56 -23.65 3.67 -19.80
C SER A 56 -23.77 2.58 -18.72
N SER A 57 -22.66 2.12 -18.17
CA SER A 57 -22.67 1.06 -17.15
C SER A 57 -23.27 1.57 -15.83
N ALA A 58 -24.20 0.78 -15.25
CA ALA A 58 -24.81 1.07 -13.95
C ALA A 58 -24.03 0.48 -12.76
N LEU A 59 -22.80 0.01 -12.99
CA LEU A 59 -21.88 -0.49 -11.97
C LEU A 59 -21.77 0.49 -10.80
N ASP A 60 -21.75 -0.03 -9.57
CA ASP A 60 -21.24 0.71 -8.41
C ASP A 60 -20.09 -0.07 -7.80
N ALA A 61 -18.93 0.58 -7.63
CA ALA A 61 -17.75 -0.07 -7.10
C ALA A 61 -16.91 0.90 -6.26
N SER A 62 -16.33 0.37 -5.19
CA SER A 62 -15.39 1.06 -4.33
C SER A 62 -14.22 0.15 -3.98
N ALA A 63 -13.08 0.75 -3.65
CA ALA A 63 -11.94 0.02 -3.14
C ALA A 63 -11.30 0.74 -1.95
N THR A 64 -10.78 -0.04 -1.02
CA THR A 64 -9.91 0.42 0.06
C THR A 64 -8.51 -0.09 -0.19
N LEU A 65 -7.55 0.82 -0.12
CA LEU A 65 -6.14 0.55 -0.29
C LEU A 65 -5.47 0.76 1.07
N LEU A 66 -4.80 -0.27 1.55
CA LEU A 66 -3.98 -0.21 2.76
C LEU A 66 -2.54 -0.48 2.37
N PHE A 67 -1.70 0.54 2.46
CA PHE A 67 -0.29 0.44 2.15
C PHE A 67 0.54 0.42 3.43
N ASN A 68 1.26 -0.67 3.63
CA ASN A 68 2.29 -0.78 4.65
C ASN A 68 3.64 -0.39 4.03
N ARG A 69 4.22 0.72 4.50
CA ARG A 69 5.54 1.20 4.07
C ARG A 69 6.68 0.32 4.57
N GLU A 70 6.51 -0.35 5.71
CA GLU A 70 7.55 -1.20 6.29
C GLU A 70 7.74 -2.49 5.48
N ASP A 71 6.63 -3.08 5.02
CA ASP A 71 6.62 -4.33 4.25
C ASP A 71 6.59 -4.11 2.73
N GLU A 72 6.57 -2.85 2.29
CA GLU A 72 6.35 -2.47 0.88
C GLU A 72 5.15 -3.19 0.25
N ALA A 73 4.06 -3.34 1.02
CA ALA A 73 2.92 -4.17 0.69
C ALA A 73 1.64 -3.35 0.63
N LEU A 74 0.91 -3.46 -0.49
CA LEU A 74 -0.36 -2.81 -0.72
C LEU A 74 -1.50 -3.84 -0.75
N SER A 75 -2.36 -3.79 0.26
CA SER A 75 -3.61 -4.56 0.27
C SER A 75 -4.70 -3.76 -0.44
N VAL A 76 -5.40 -4.40 -1.38
CA VAL A 76 -6.52 -3.81 -2.12
C VAL A 76 -7.75 -4.65 -1.85
N SER A 77 -8.77 -4.04 -1.25
CA SER A 77 -10.09 -4.63 -1.05
C SER A 77 -11.08 -3.88 -1.95
N LEU A 78 -11.80 -4.59 -2.81
CA LEU A 78 -12.75 -4.03 -3.76
C LEU A 78 -14.12 -4.67 -3.55
N GLU A 79 -15.14 -3.83 -3.48
CA GLU A 79 -16.54 -4.23 -3.47
C GLU A 79 -17.22 -3.64 -4.71
N ALA A 80 -18.03 -4.47 -5.38
CA ALA A 80 -18.72 -4.06 -6.58
C ALA A 80 -20.11 -4.69 -6.70
N THR A 81 -21.05 -3.92 -7.22
CA THR A 81 -22.44 -4.32 -7.47
C THR A 81 -22.90 -3.85 -8.85
N HIS A 82 -24.04 -4.36 -9.30
CA HIS A 82 -24.58 -4.13 -10.65
C HIS A 82 -23.60 -4.50 -11.78
N LEU A 83 -22.72 -5.47 -11.52
CA LEU A 83 -21.90 -6.12 -12.52
C LEU A 83 -22.78 -6.99 -13.43
N THR A 84 -22.28 -7.31 -14.63
CA THR A 84 -22.88 -8.35 -15.45
C THR A 84 -22.81 -9.69 -14.71
N PRO A 85 -23.94 -10.40 -14.48
CA PRO A 85 -23.93 -11.67 -13.78
C PRO A 85 -22.95 -12.68 -14.41
N ARG A 86 -22.11 -13.31 -13.58
CA ARG A 86 -21.03 -14.23 -14.02
C ARG A 86 -20.00 -13.60 -14.98
N GLY A 87 -20.02 -12.28 -15.15
CA GLY A 87 -19.02 -11.53 -15.91
C GLY A 87 -17.64 -11.61 -15.25
N ARG A 88 -16.59 -11.64 -16.08
CA ARG A 88 -15.19 -11.62 -15.62
C ARG A 88 -14.64 -10.21 -15.71
N TYR A 89 -13.95 -9.82 -14.65
CA TYR A 89 -13.37 -8.50 -14.51
C TYR A 89 -11.91 -8.61 -14.07
N GLU A 90 -11.10 -7.68 -14.54
CA GLU A 90 -9.70 -7.52 -14.13
C GLU A 90 -9.57 -6.23 -13.34
N VAL A 91 -8.67 -6.23 -12.36
CA VAL A 91 -8.34 -5.04 -11.58
C VAL A 91 -6.93 -4.62 -11.95
N ALA A 92 -6.77 -3.37 -12.37
CA ALA A 92 -5.47 -2.77 -12.59
C ALA A 92 -5.21 -1.64 -11.60
N LEU A 93 -3.96 -1.55 -11.17
CA LEU A 93 -3.44 -0.44 -10.36
C LEU A 93 -2.50 0.38 -11.23
N LEU A 94 -2.71 1.68 -11.24
CA LEU A 94 -1.83 2.65 -11.88
C LEU A 94 -1.09 3.44 -10.83
N THR A 95 0.24 3.48 -11.00
CA THR A 95 1.18 4.11 -10.08
C THR A 95 1.85 5.36 -10.67
N ALA A 96 1.43 5.84 -11.84
CA ALA A 96 1.90 7.09 -12.43
C ALA A 96 0.86 7.65 -13.44
N PRO A 97 0.85 8.97 -13.70
CA PRO A 97 -0.04 9.56 -14.69
C PRO A 97 0.45 9.30 -16.12
N GLY A 98 -0.47 9.00 -17.03
CA GLY A 98 -0.22 8.80 -18.47
C GLY A 98 -0.30 7.33 -18.91
N PRO A 99 -0.44 7.05 -20.22
CA PRO A 99 -0.58 5.69 -20.77
C PRO A 99 0.67 4.83 -20.60
N SER A 100 1.81 5.45 -20.27
CA SER A 100 3.09 4.81 -19.93
C SER A 100 3.34 4.73 -18.43
N GLY A 101 2.46 5.29 -17.59
CA GLY A 101 2.48 5.08 -16.16
C GLY A 101 2.06 3.63 -15.91
N GLY A 102 3.01 2.78 -15.54
CA GLY A 102 2.87 1.32 -15.56
C GLY A 102 1.58 0.82 -14.90
N ALA A 103 0.55 0.61 -15.72
CA ALA A 103 -0.66 -0.07 -15.30
C ALA A 103 -0.31 -1.53 -15.08
N ARG A 104 -0.45 -2.00 -13.84
CA ARG A 104 -0.21 -3.40 -13.49
C ARG A 104 -1.57 -4.03 -13.20
N THR A 105 -1.93 -5.06 -13.95
CA THR A 105 -3.04 -5.94 -13.56
C THR A 105 -2.66 -6.65 -12.27
N ILE A 106 -3.43 -6.42 -11.22
CA ILE A 106 -3.21 -6.97 -9.87
C ILE A 106 -4.09 -8.19 -9.60
N GLY A 107 -4.98 -8.52 -10.54
CA GLY A 107 -5.67 -9.81 -10.63
C GLY A 107 -7.03 -9.69 -11.29
N ALA A 108 -7.86 -10.72 -11.11
CA ALA A 108 -9.15 -10.82 -11.75
C ALA A 108 -10.15 -11.55 -10.85
N PHE A 109 -11.43 -11.22 -11.00
CA PHE A 109 -12.53 -11.87 -10.30
C PHE A 109 -13.72 -12.10 -11.23
N GLN A 110 -14.67 -12.91 -10.78
CA GLN A 110 -15.93 -13.15 -11.46
C GLN A 110 -17.09 -12.68 -10.58
N ALA A 111 -18.03 -11.95 -11.17
CA ALA A 111 -19.25 -11.57 -10.48
C ALA A 111 -20.12 -12.79 -10.15
N ASN A 112 -20.83 -12.77 -9.04
CA ASN A 112 -21.80 -13.79 -8.70
C ASN A 112 -23.04 -13.73 -9.64
N ALA A 113 -24.03 -14.60 -9.41
CA ALA A 113 -25.24 -14.66 -10.22
C ALA A 113 -26.14 -13.42 -10.07
N GLN A 114 -25.92 -12.63 -9.02
CA GLN A 114 -26.68 -11.41 -8.69
C GLN A 114 -25.97 -10.14 -9.17
N GLY A 115 -24.78 -10.26 -9.80
CA GLY A 115 -23.99 -9.10 -10.23
C GLY A 115 -23.23 -8.41 -9.10
N GLY A 116 -22.97 -9.10 -8.00
CA GLY A 116 -22.09 -8.64 -6.91
C GLY A 116 -20.72 -9.31 -6.93
N ALA A 117 -19.71 -8.64 -6.40
CA ALA A 117 -18.38 -9.20 -6.17
C ALA A 117 -17.66 -8.52 -5.00
N SER A 118 -16.91 -9.32 -4.25
CA SER A 118 -15.91 -8.88 -3.27
C SER A 118 -14.57 -9.47 -3.68
N TYR A 119 -13.53 -8.66 -3.74
CA TYR A 119 -12.20 -9.04 -4.19
C TYR A 119 -11.13 -8.46 -3.29
N VAL A 120 -10.21 -9.30 -2.81
CA VAL A 120 -9.07 -8.87 -2.00
C VAL A 120 -7.79 -9.42 -2.62
N THR A 121 -6.78 -8.56 -2.74
CA THR A 121 -5.45 -8.94 -3.19
C THR A 121 -4.36 -8.15 -2.46
N VAL A 122 -3.15 -8.69 -2.46
CA VAL A 122 -1.96 -8.03 -1.93
C VAL A 122 -0.95 -7.88 -3.06
N VAL A 123 -0.44 -6.66 -3.21
CA VAL A 123 0.59 -6.30 -4.16
C VAL A 123 1.86 -6.03 -3.37
N GLU A 124 2.85 -6.90 -3.54
CA GLU A 124 4.18 -6.72 -2.93
C GLU A 124 5.06 -5.79 -3.76
N GLN A 125 6.13 -5.28 -3.12
CA GLN A 125 7.16 -4.44 -3.72
C GLN A 125 6.63 -3.09 -4.21
N VAL A 126 5.66 -2.53 -3.49
CA VAL A 126 5.17 -1.16 -3.69
C VAL A 126 6.03 -0.24 -2.84
N GLN A 127 7.00 0.45 -3.45
CA GLN A 127 7.99 1.22 -2.70
C GLN A 127 7.44 2.52 -2.11
N ASP A 128 6.52 3.19 -2.80
CA ASP A 128 5.95 4.44 -2.31
C ASP A 128 4.57 4.75 -2.92
N VAL A 129 3.90 5.72 -2.33
CA VAL A 129 2.72 6.38 -2.88
C VAL A 129 3.18 7.38 -3.96
N PRO A 130 2.77 7.22 -5.22
CA PRO A 130 3.11 8.16 -6.28
C PRO A 130 2.63 9.57 -5.93
N THR A 131 3.38 10.60 -6.34
CA THR A 131 2.97 12.00 -6.15
C THR A 131 1.64 12.32 -6.83
N SER A 132 1.30 11.60 -7.89
CA SER A 132 -0.01 11.68 -8.58
C SER A 132 -1.15 10.97 -7.83
N GLY A 133 -0.85 10.24 -6.76
CA GLY A 133 -1.74 9.26 -6.16
C GLY A 133 -1.82 7.96 -6.97
N TRP A 134 -2.50 6.97 -6.39
CA TRP A 134 -2.89 5.75 -7.09
C TRP A 134 -4.20 5.94 -7.84
N ARG A 135 -4.39 5.14 -8.90
CA ARG A 135 -5.70 4.96 -9.55
C ARG A 135 -5.99 3.48 -9.67
N VAL A 136 -7.22 3.09 -9.41
CA VAL A 136 -7.71 1.72 -9.62
C VAL A 136 -8.63 1.73 -10.84
N GLU A 137 -8.43 0.77 -11.72
CA GLU A 137 -9.25 0.53 -12.90
C GLU A 137 -9.87 -0.86 -12.83
N LEU A 138 -11.15 -0.93 -13.18
CA LEU A 138 -11.86 -2.18 -13.41
C LEU A 138 -11.98 -2.36 -14.92
N LEU A 139 -11.54 -3.51 -15.42
CA LEU A 139 -11.53 -3.83 -16.84
C LEU A 139 -12.38 -5.05 -17.15
N THR A 140 -12.93 -5.08 -18.35
CA THR A 140 -13.49 -6.30 -18.94
C THR A 140 -13.02 -6.41 -20.38
N ASN A 141 -12.50 -7.58 -20.77
CA ASN A 141 -11.94 -7.82 -22.11
C ASN A 141 -10.92 -6.74 -22.54
N GLY A 142 -10.10 -6.25 -21.59
CA GLY A 142 -9.10 -5.20 -21.85
C GLY A 142 -9.65 -3.76 -21.94
N HIS A 143 -10.95 -3.55 -21.73
CA HIS A 143 -11.57 -2.21 -21.72
C HIS A 143 -11.87 -1.76 -20.30
N VAL A 144 -11.48 -0.52 -19.97
CA VAL A 144 -11.82 0.11 -18.68
C VAL A 144 -13.33 0.38 -18.63
N VAL A 145 -14.00 -0.27 -17.68
CA VAL A 145 -15.45 -0.10 -17.43
C VAL A 145 -15.73 0.81 -16.23
N ALA A 146 -14.76 0.98 -15.33
CA ALA A 146 -14.81 1.97 -14.27
C ALA A 146 -13.40 2.30 -13.79
N GLU A 147 -13.21 3.51 -13.27
CA GLU A 147 -11.93 3.94 -12.71
C GLU A 147 -12.14 4.91 -11.54
N GLY A 148 -11.20 4.95 -10.61
CA GLY A 148 -11.23 5.90 -9.50
C GLY A 148 -9.84 6.23 -8.99
N ALA A 149 -9.61 7.52 -8.72
CA ALA A 149 -8.41 7.98 -8.03
C ALA A 149 -8.50 7.63 -6.54
N ALA A 150 -7.37 7.26 -5.96
CA ALA A 150 -7.24 7.01 -4.53
C ALA A 150 -7.11 8.33 -3.78
N HIS A 151 -7.99 8.51 -2.81
CA HIS A 151 -7.95 9.64 -1.89
C HIS A 151 -7.40 9.13 -0.56
N VAL A 152 -6.22 9.62 -0.18
CA VAL A 152 -5.60 9.28 1.11
C VAL A 152 -6.49 9.81 2.23
N VAL A 153 -6.87 8.93 3.14
CA VAL A 153 -7.63 9.29 4.33
C VAL A 153 -6.63 9.78 5.38
N PRO A 154 -6.72 11.04 5.83
CA PRO A 154 -5.85 11.53 6.89
C PRO A 154 -6.02 10.66 8.14
N THR A 155 -4.97 9.99 8.57
CA THR A 155 -4.99 9.27 9.84
C THR A 155 -4.77 10.30 10.96
N ALA A 156 -5.47 10.17 12.10
CA ALA A 156 -5.64 11.19 13.14
C ALA A 156 -4.37 11.78 13.81
N GLY A 157 -3.16 11.47 13.31
CA GLY A 157 -1.90 12.12 13.68
C GLY A 157 -1.45 13.26 12.75
N GLN A 158 -2.21 13.61 11.71
CA GLN A 158 -1.85 14.65 10.72
C GLN A 158 -2.66 15.95 10.81
N LEU A 159 -3.42 16.16 11.90
CA LEU A 159 -4.07 17.45 12.14
C LEU A 159 -2.99 18.53 12.32
N PRO A 160 -2.99 19.63 11.52
CA PRO A 160 -2.05 20.73 11.74
C PRO A 160 -2.29 21.31 13.14
N SER A 161 -1.30 21.17 14.00
CA SER A 161 -1.25 21.82 15.30
C SER A 161 -0.98 23.32 15.13
N SER A 162 -1.97 24.04 14.63
CA SER A 162 -1.96 25.51 14.61
C SER A 162 -3.38 26.03 14.42
N LEU A 163 -4.14 26.06 15.51
CA LEU A 163 -5.16 27.11 15.70
C LEU A 163 -4.41 28.32 16.28
N PRO A 164 -4.43 29.50 15.63
CA PRO A 164 -3.95 30.71 16.29
C PRO A 164 -4.87 31.00 17.47
N GLY A 165 -4.32 30.94 18.68
CA GLY A 165 -4.99 31.39 19.89
C GLY A 165 -5.29 32.88 19.78
N GLY A 166 -6.57 33.23 19.91
CA GLY A 166 -7.03 34.59 20.19
C GLY A 166 -7.08 34.84 21.70
#